data_AF-A0AAW8DTR3-F1
#
_entry.id   AF-A0AAW8DTR3-F1
#
_cell.length_a   1.000
_cell.length_b   1.000
_cell.length_c   1.000
_cell.angle_alpha   90.00
_cell.angle_beta   90.00
_cell.angle_gamma   90.00
#
_symmetry.space_group_name_H-M   'P 1'
#
loop_
_entity.id
_entity.type
_entity.pdbx_description
1 polymer ?
#
loop_
_entity_poly.entity_id
_entity_poly.type
_entity_poly.pdbx_seq_one_letter_code
_entity_poly.pdbx_strand_id
1 'polypeptide(L)' 'MRPYGKHLLIQMHRGDDVDTVARLTQLARNRYSAAFRSHAGRWEPLPINGDLKQAADSVATLLAPFLTAE' A
#
# COMPACT_ATOMS: atom_id res chain seq x y z
N MET A 1 -2.80 -10.36 18.33
CA MET A 1 -2.55 -9.70 17.04
C MET A 1 -3.90 -9.51 16.36
N ARG A 2 -4.41 -8.29 16.21
CA ARG A 2 -5.61 -8.08 15.38
C ARG A 2 -5.17 -8.35 13.93
N PRO A 3 -5.74 -9.34 13.23
CA PRO A 3 -5.44 -9.48 11.81
C PRO A 3 -5.81 -8.15 11.17
N TYR A 4 -4.97 -7.61 10.28
CA TYR A 4 -5.23 -6.36 9.56
C TYR A 4 -6.45 -6.46 8.61
N GLY A 5 -7.43 -7.31 8.90
CA GLY A 5 -8.61 -7.55 8.08
C GLY A 5 -8.22 -8.05 6.69
N LYS A 6 -8.95 -7.56 5.68
CA LYS A 6 -8.73 -7.82 4.26
C LYS A 6 -7.61 -6.93 3.65
N HIS A 7 -6.69 -6.43 4.47
CA HIS A 7 -5.65 -5.51 4.03
C HIS A 7 -4.28 -6.19 3.95
N LEU A 8 -3.58 -5.92 2.84
CA LEU A 8 -2.14 -6.18 2.72
C LEU A 8 -1.43 -4.85 2.89
N LEU A 9 -0.43 -4.80 3.77
CA LEU A 9 0.27 -3.57 4.11
C LEU A 9 1.60 -3.47 3.36
N ILE A 10 1.92 -2.26 2.91
CA ILE A 10 3.24 -1.87 2.44
C ILE A 10 3.86 -1.01 3.54
N GLN A 11 4.98 -1.46 4.08
CA GLN A 11 5.64 -0.85 5.23
C GLN A 11 7.06 -0.43 4.85
N MET A 12 7.47 0.75 5.31
CA MET A 12 8.83 1.26 5.21
C MET A 12 9.49 1.15 6.59
N HIS A 13 10.68 0.59 6.62
CA HIS A 13 11.49 0.48 7.83
C HIS A 13 12.51 1.63 7.86
N ARG A 14 12.55 2.39 8.95
CA ARG A 14 13.50 3.49 9.17
C ARG A 14 14.15 3.32 10.54
N GLY A 15 15.28 2.62 10.57
CA GLY A 15 15.88 2.20 11.84
C GLY A 15 14.95 1.26 12.58
N ASP A 16 14.55 1.65 13.79
CA ASP A 16 13.63 0.89 14.65
C ASP A 16 12.14 1.20 14.38
N ASP A 17 11.85 2.23 13.58
CA ASP A 17 10.48 2.63 13.24
C ASP A 17 9.94 1.89 12.01
N VAL A 18 8.65 1.55 12.06
CA VAL A 18 7.91 0.92 10.95
C VAL A 18 6.70 1.78 10.58
N ASP A 19 6.78 2.41 9.41
CA ASP A 19 5.70 3.24 8.86
C ASP A 19 4.91 2.47 7.81
N THR A 20 3.61 2.33 8.00
CA THR A 20 2.72 1.87 6.92
C THR A 20 2.49 3.01 5.92
N VAL A 21 3.09 2.88 4.75
CA VAL A 21 3.06 3.90 3.68
C VAL A 21 1.98 3.64 2.64
N ALA A 22 1.55 2.39 2.47
CA ALA A 22 0.42 2.05 1.61
C ALA A 22 -0.30 0.78 2.08
N ARG A 23 -1.49 0.55 1.54
CA ARG A 23 -2.26 -0.67 1.77
C ARG A 23 -3.03 -1.07 0.51
N LEU A 24 -3.16 -2.37 0.30
CA LEU A 24 -4.14 -2.98 -0.59
C LEU A 24 -5.35 -3.41 0.21
N THR A 25 -6.56 -3.27 -0.36
CA THR A 25 -7.82 -3.69 0.26
C THR A 25 -8.56 -4.63 -0.69
N GLN A 26 -8.87 -5.85 -0.23
CA GLN A 26 -9.68 -6.76 -1.03
C GLN A 26 -11.14 -6.30 -1.05
N LEU A 27 -11.65 -5.98 -2.24
CA LEU A 27 -13.03 -5.57 -2.47
C LEU A 27 -13.95 -6.76 -2.80
N ALA A 28 -13.43 -7.69 -3.60
CA ALA A 28 -14.11 -8.92 -3.99
C ALA A 28 -13.09 -10.05 -4.21
N ARG A 29 -13.54 -11.25 -4.59
CA ARG A 29 -12.65 -12.37 -4.93
C ARG A 29 -11.67 -11.91 -6.01
N ASN A 30 -10.39 -11.88 -5.65
CA ASN A 30 -9.28 -11.44 -6.49
C ASN A 30 -9.44 -10.03 -7.11
N ARG A 31 -10.06 -9.09 -6.39
CA ARG A 31 -10.14 -7.68 -6.80
C ARG A 31 -9.72 -6.79 -5.66
N TYR A 32 -8.74 -5.93 -5.91
CA TYR A 32 -8.11 -5.08 -4.90
C TYR A 32 -8.12 -3.61 -5.33
N SER A 33 -8.29 -2.74 -4.34
CA SER A 33 -7.96 -1.32 -4.44
C SER A 33 -6.77 -0.99 -3.56
N ALA A 34 -6.20 0.20 -3.73
CA ALA A 34 -5.06 0.64 -2.94
C ALA A 34 -5.23 2.06 -2.42
N ALA A 35 -4.56 2.36 -1.31
CA ALA A 35 -4.43 3.71 -0.79
C ALA A 35 -3.00 3.92 -0.28
N PHE A 36 -2.47 5.12 -0.45
CA PHE A 36 -1.20 5.53 0.15
C PHE A 36 -1.46 6.46 1.34
N ARG A 37 -0.52 6.49 2.28
CA ARG A 37 -0.55 7.39 3.42
C ARG A 37 0.27 8.63 3.07
N SER A 38 -0.38 9.77 2.90
CA SER A 38 0.33 11.02 2.60
C SER A 38 1.12 11.52 3.82
N HIS A 39 2.01 12.49 3.61
CA HIS A 39 2.82 13.09 4.67
C HIS A 39 1.96 13.70 5.81
N ALA A 40 0.73 14.12 5.51
CA ALA A 40 -0.24 14.61 6.48
C ALA A 40 -0.94 13.48 7.27
N GLY A 41 -0.53 12.22 7.06
CA GLY A 41 -1.07 11.03 7.72
C GLY A 41 -2.44 10.56 7.19
N ARG A 42 -2.99 11.22 6.16
CA ARG A 42 -4.27 10.85 5.53
C ARG A 42 -4.08 9.70 4.56
N TRP A 43 -5.11 8.88 4.42
CA TRP A 43 -5.18 7.84 3.40
C TRP A 43 -5.78 8.41 2.12
N GLU A 44 -5.03 8.34 1.03
CA GLU A 44 -5.44 8.83 -0.27
C GLU A 44 -5.53 7.66 -1.27
N PRO A 45 -6.62 7.58 -2.06
CA PRO A 45 -6.82 6.46 -2.97
C PRO A 45 -5.80 6.50 -4.11
N LEU A 46 -5.27 5.34 -4.46
CA LEU A 46 -4.49 5.18 -5.69
C LEU A 46 -5.43 4.72 -6.82
N PRO A 47 -5.16 5.09 -8.08
CA PRO A 47 -5.96 4.68 -9.24
C PRO A 47 -5.69 3.21 -9.63
N ILE A 48 -5.76 2.30 -8.66
CA ILE A 48 -5.48 0.88 -8.82
C ILE A 48 -6.78 0.10 -8.73
N ASN A 49 -7.07 -0.65 -9.79
CA ASN A 49 -8.13 -1.65 -9.82
C ASN A 49 -7.60 -2.87 -10.58
N GLY A 50 -7.45 -4.00 -9.89
CA GLY A 50 -6.93 -5.22 -10.52
C GLY A 50 -6.92 -6.40 -9.57
N ASP A 51 -6.37 -7.51 -10.07
CA ASP A 51 -6.03 -8.64 -9.23
C ASP A 51 -4.88 -8.32 -8.27
N LEU A 52 -4.56 -9.26 -7.38
CA LEU A 52 -3.49 -9.05 -6.39
C LEU A 52 -2.15 -8.71 -7.03
N LYS A 53 -1.80 -9.39 -8.14
CA LYS A 53 -0.51 -9.19 -8.81
C LYS A 53 -0.46 -7.81 -9.46
N GLN A 54 -1.49 -7.45 -10.22
CA GLN A 54 -1.62 -6.14 -10.86
C GLN A 54 -1.59 -5.01 -9.82
N ALA A 55 -2.28 -5.20 -8.69
CA ALA A 55 -2.30 -4.22 -7.62
C ALA A 55 -0.94 -4.06 -6.94
N ALA A 56 -0.23 -5.17 -6.69
CA ALA A 56 1.12 -5.14 -6.14
C ALA A 56 2.12 -4.46 -7.08
N ASP A 57 2.12 -4.84 -8.36
CA ASP A 57 2.99 -4.24 -9.39
C ASP A 57 2.72 -2.73 -9.53
N SER A 58 1.44 -2.33 -9.50
CA SER A 58 1.03 -0.92 -9.61
C SER A 58 1.44 -0.11 -8.38
N VAL A 59 1.27 -0.65 -7.17
CA VAL A 59 1.74 0.02 -5.95
C VAL A 59 3.25 0.16 -5.95
N ALA A 60 3.99 -0.89 -6.29
CA ALA A 60 5.45 -0.84 -6.36
C ALA A 60 5.93 0.22 -7.36
N THR A 61 5.29 0.30 -8.54
CA THR A 61 5.61 1.29 -9.58
C THR A 61 5.31 2.71 -9.11
N LEU A 62 4.12 2.96 -8.56
CA LEU A 62 3.71 4.31 -8.13
C LEU A 62 4.50 4.81 -6.92
N LEU A 63 4.88 3.92 -6.02
CA LEU A 63 5.64 4.27 -4.84
C LEU A 63 7.16 4.22 -5.07
N ALA A 64 7.66 3.65 -6.16
CA ALA A 64 9.08 3.53 -6.44
C ALA A 64 9.87 4.85 -6.18
N PRO A 65 9.40 6.03 -6.63
CA PRO A 65 10.10 7.29 -6.35
C PRO A 65 10.21 7.64 -4.86
N PHE A 66 9.26 7.19 -4.04
CA PHE A 66 9.28 7.38 -2.59
C PHE A 66 10.09 6.31 -1.85
N LEU A 67 10.43 5.19 -2.52
CA LEU A 67 11.11 4.05 -1.93
C LEU A 67 12.62 4.05 -2.23
N THR A 68 13.06 4.68 -3.31
CA THR A 68 14.48 4.99 -3.53
C THR A 68 14.88 6.21 -2.71
N ALA A 69 15.77 6.02 -1.73
CA ALA A 69 16.51 7.12 -1.13
C ALA A 69 17.40 7.76 -2.23
N GLU A 70 17.46 9.09 -2.27
CA GLU A 70 18.53 9.80 -3.01
C GLU A 70 19.91 9.42 -2.46
#